data_AF-A0A7C0V3S4-F1
#
_entry.id   AF-A0A7C0V3S4-F1
#
_cell.length_a   1.000
_cell.length_b   1.000
_cell.length_c   1.000
_cell.angle_alpha   90.00
_cell.angle_beta   90.00
_cell.angle_gamma   90.00
#
_symmetry.space_group_name_H-M   'P 1'
#
loop_
_entity.id
_entity.type
_entity.pdbx_description
1 polymer ?
#
loop_
_entity_poly.entity_id
_entity_poly.type
_entity_poly.pdbx_seq_one_letter_code
_entity_poly.pdbx_strand_id
1 'polypeptide(L)' 'MKEVLILGNEEAICYDLTQRMHSHGFKVRRTKNLRKAWRILKDSSPDFVICAGKIGLDAEGSYYIEF' A
#
# COMPACT_ATOMS: atom_id res chain seq x y z
N MET A 1 13.70 -13.08 -0.88
CA MET A 1 12.82 -12.33 -1.81
C MET A 1 12.17 -11.23 -1.01
N LYS A 2 12.33 -9.96 -1.41
CA LYS A 2 11.76 -8.83 -0.65
C LYS A 2 10.24 -8.79 -0.81
N GLU A 3 9.53 -8.42 0.25
CA GLU A 3 8.08 -8.35 0.33
C GLU A 3 7.59 -6.90 0.42
N VAL A 4 6.58 -6.57 -0.39
CA VAL A 4 5.95 -5.25 -0.44
C VAL A 4 4.48 -5.37 -0.08
N LEU A 5 4.01 -4.52 0.84
CA LEU A 5 2.59 -4.33 1.11
C LEU A 5 2.09 -3.07 0.39
N ILE A 6 1.16 -3.23 -0.54
CA ILE A 6 0.42 -2.12 -1.15
C ILE A 6 -0.88 -1.91 -0.39
N LEU A 7 -1.04 -0.73 0.21
CA LEU A 7 -2.24 -0.28 0.92
C LEU A 7 -2.94 0.82 0.12
N GLY A 8 -4.15 0.57 -0.38
CA GLY A 8 -4.85 1.56 -1.20
C GLY A 8 -6.21 1.10 -1.72
N ASN A 9 -7.07 2.07 -2.04
CA ASN A 9 -8.42 1.85 -2.58
C ASN A 9 -8.52 2.05 -4.11
N GLU A 10 -7.56 2.75 -4.71
CA GLU A 10 -7.46 2.99 -6.16
C GLU A 10 -7.03 1.72 -6.91
N GLU A 11 -7.99 0.91 -7.36
CA GLU A 11 -7.74 -0.45 -7.87
C GLU A 11 -6.82 -0.47 -9.10
N ALA A 12 -6.99 0.48 -10.03
CA ALA A 12 -6.17 0.57 -11.24
C ALA A 12 -4.70 0.86 -10.93
N ILE A 13 -4.43 1.85 -10.07
CA ILE A 13 -3.08 2.21 -9.64
C ILE A 13 -2.45 1.06 -8.85
N CYS A 14 -3.20 0.49 -7.90
CA CYS A 14 -2.71 -0.63 -7.10
C CYS A 14 -2.40 -1.87 -7.97
N TYR A 15 -3.17 -2.10 -9.03
CA TYR A 15 -2.94 -3.18 -9.98
C TYR A 15 -1.65 -2.96 -10.79
N ASP A 16 -1.47 -1.78 -11.38
CA ASP A 16 -0.24 -1.44 -12.13
C ASP A 16 1.00 -1.56 -11.24
N LEU A 17 0.95 -1.02 -10.01
CA LEU A 17 2.02 -1.16 -9.03
C LEU A 17 2.31 -2.63 -8.70
N THR A 18 1.27 -3.45 -8.54
CA THR A 18 1.45 -4.89 -8.27
C THR A 18 2.19 -5.58 -9.41
N GLN A 19 1.80 -5.32 -10.67
CA GLN A 19 2.45 -5.91 -11.84
C GLN A 19 3.92 -5.47 -11.95
N ARG A 20 4.21 -4.18 -11.78
CA ARG A 20 5.58 -3.65 -11.81
C ARG A 20 6.45 -4.25 -10.70
N MET A 21 5.92 -4.39 -9.50
CA MET A 21 6.69 -4.97 -8.39
C MET A 21 6.96 -6.46 -8.62
N HIS A 22 5.99 -7.21 -9.15
CA HIS A 22 6.22 -8.60 -9.55
C HIS A 22 7.27 -8.74 -10.66
N SER A 23 7.27 -7.85 -11.66
CA SER A 23 8.28 -7.87 -12.73
C SER A 23 9.70 -7.63 -12.23
N HIS A 24 9.86 -6.98 -11.07
CA HIS A 24 11.14 -6.77 -10.39
C HIS A 24 11.45 -7.84 -9.33
N GLY A 25 10.67 -8.92 -9.27
CA GLY A 25 10.92 -10.05 -8.37
C GLY A 25 10.50 -9.83 -6.93
N PHE A 26 9.62 -8.87 -6.66
CA PHE A 26 9.04 -8.69 -5.32
C PHE A 26 7.85 -9.62 -5.08
N LYS A 27 7.72 -10.07 -3.84
CA LYS A 27 6.47 -10.63 -3.33
C LYS A 27 5.54 -9.49 -2.97
N VAL A 28 4.34 -9.45 -3.54
CA VAL A 28 3.40 -8.34 -3.31
C VAL A 28 2.18 -8.83 -2.55
N ARG A 29 1.82 -8.14 -1.47
CA ARG A 29 0.50 -8.23 -0.84
C ARG A 29 -0.26 -6.94 -1.06
N ARG A 30 -1.57 -7.03 -1.28
CA ARG A 30 -2.44 -5.87 -1.46
C ARG A 30 -3.59 -5.90 -0.48
N THR A 31 -3.93 -4.75 0.07
CA THR A 31 -5.18 -4.57 0.81
C THR A 31 -5.66 -3.12 0.74
N LYS A 32 -6.99 -2.92 0.79
CA LYS A 32 -7.61 -1.60 0.98
C LYS A 32 -8.07 -1.35 2.43
N ASN A 33 -7.82 -2.31 3.33
CA ASN A 33 -8.32 -2.28 4.69
C ASN A 33 -7.17 -2.05 5.66
N LEU A 34 -7.22 -0.92 6.37
CA LEU A 34 -6.17 -0.52 7.31
C LEU A 34 -5.97 -1.54 8.44
N ARG A 35 -7.04 -2.16 8.96
CA ARG A 35 -6.92 -3.21 9.99
C ARG A 35 -6.21 -4.45 9.46
N LYS A 36 -6.51 -4.85 8.22
CA LYS A 36 -5.83 -5.98 7.57
C LYS A 36 -4.35 -5.64 7.29
N ALA A 37 -4.04 -4.41 6.89
CA ALA A 37 -2.67 -3.94 6.72
C ALA A 37 -1.89 -4.03 8.03
N TRP A 38 -2.45 -3.51 9.13
CA TRP A 38 -1.86 -3.61 10.47
C TRP A 38 -1.54 -5.04 10.87
N ARG A 39 -2.44 -5.99 10.58
CA ARG A 39 -2.18 -7.41 10.85
C ARG A 39 -1.03 -7.95 10.01
N ILE A 40 -0.97 -7.64 8.72
CA ILE A 40 0.12 -8.06 7.82
C ILE A 40 1.47 -7.52 8.31
N LEU A 41 1.51 -6.26 8.75
CA LEU A 41 2.72 -5.64 9.29
C LEU A 41 3.25 -6.40 10.52
N LYS A 42 2.35 -6.79 11.43
CA LYS A 42 2.72 -7.58 12.61
C LYS A 42 3.16 -9.01 12.28
N ASP A 43 2.44 -9.68 11.38
CA ASP A 43 2.64 -11.11 11.12
C ASP A 43 3.84 -11.39 10.20
N SER A 44 4.10 -10.49 9.24
CA SER A 44 5.04 -10.77 8.15
C SER A 44 6.13 -9.72 7.93
N SER A 45 6.06 -8.57 8.60
CA SER A 45 7.09 -7.51 8.54
C SER A 45 7.63 -7.26 7.12
N PRO A 46 6.78 -6.83 6.17
CA PRO A 46 7.21 -6.57 4.80
C PRO A 46 8.33 -5.53 4.76
N ASP A 47 9.25 -5.65 3.80
CA ASP A 47 10.38 -4.74 3.62
C ASP A 47 9.93 -3.31 3.27
N PHE A 48 8.81 -3.18 2.56
CA PHE A 48 8.26 -1.90 2.14
C PHE A 48 6.74 -1.85 2.27
N VAL A 49 6.24 -0.65 2.54
CA VAL A 49 4.81 -0.33 2.49
C VAL A 49 4.61 0.80 1.48
N ILE A 50 3.74 0.58 0.50
CA ILE A 50 3.36 1.59 -0.49
C ILE A 50 1.91 1.97 -0.21
N CYS A 51 1.68 3.22 0.16
CA CYS A 51 0.33 3.77 0.30
C CYS A 51 -0.08 4.39 -1.05
N ALA A 52 -1.18 3.90 -1.64
CA ALA A 52 -1.71 4.35 -2.92
C ALA A 52 -3.13 4.87 -2.74
N GLY A 53 -3.33 6.16 -2.97
CA GLY A 53 -4.62 6.81 -2.82
C GLY A 53 -4.52 8.28 -3.18
N LYS A 54 -5.60 9.02 -2.96
CA LYS A 54 -5.59 10.47 -3.12
C LYS A 54 -4.95 11.11 -1.89
N ILE A 55 -4.14 12.12 -2.14
CA ILE A 55 -3.58 12.95 -1.08
C ILE A 55 -4.55 14.10 -0.84
N GLY A 56 -5.11 14.15 0.36
CA GLY A 56 -5.89 15.28 0.85
C GLY A 56 -5.03 16.23 1.67
N LEU A 57 -5.53 17.45 1.84
CA LEU A 57 -4.99 18.47 2.74
C LEU A 57 -6.12 18.86 3.69
N ASP A 58 -5.90 18.71 4.99
CA ASP A 58 -6.90 19.13 5.98
C ASP A 58 -6.88 20.65 6.21
N ALA A 59 -7.81 21.15 7.04
CA ALA A 59 -7.92 22.57 7.35
C ALA A 59 -6.71 23.13 8.12
N GLU A 60 -5.88 22.27 8.72
CA GLU A 60 -4.66 22.64 9.43
C GLU A 60 -3.43 22.63 8.51
N GLY A 61 -3.58 22.20 7.25
CA GLY A 61 -2.49 22.09 6.28
C GLY A 61 -1.70 20.78 6.39
N SER A 62 -2.24 19.77 7.07
CA SER A 62 -1.62 18.44 7.15
C SER A 62 -2.08 17.56 5.99
N TYR A 63 -1.13 16.84 5.40
CA TYR A 63 -1.41 15.88 4.34
C TYR A 63 -1.92 14.55 4.92
N TYR A 64 -2.97 14.01 4.32
CA TYR A 64 -3.47 12.67 4.64
C TYR A 64 -3.74 11.87 3.36
N ILE A 65 -3.79 10.55 3.50
CA ILE A 65 -4.15 9.65 2.39
C ILE A 65 -5.61 9.24 2.56
N GLU A 66 -6.40 9.44 1.51
CA GLU A 66 -7.78 8.97 1.42
C GLU A 66 -7.81 7.48 1.10
N PHE A 67 -8.44 6.69 1.99
CA PHE A 67 -8.63 5.24 1.87
C PHE A 67 -10.11 4.88 1.72
#